data_AF-A0A3M1TA23-F1
#
_entry.id   AF-A0A3M1TA23-F1
#
_cell.length_a   1.000
_cell.length_b   1.000
_cell.length_c   1.000
_cell.angle_alpha   90.00
_cell.angle_beta   90.00
_cell.angle_gamma   90.00
#
_symmetry.space_group_name_H-M   'P 1'
#
loop_
_entity.id
_entity.type
_entity.pdbx_description
1 polymer ?
#
loop_
_entity_poly.entity_id
_entity_poly.type
_entity_poly.pdbx_seq_one_letter_code
_entity_poly.pdbx_strand_id
1 'polypeptide(L)'
;MDNRLEQSVMAAQRSVPQTNERELALAALADEILRTRHICRPSANFSLSGIFLEIYQAARQHLKQQLAAQIDRARPQSISLREWVENLRDLALKSVLSDDRLQEIALHAQRANTPERRQYALRELVEAIRLCDRLCRPHRSKFNPQFYELLYEEAVNQTLVYVCQNIDKYDPARSRKFMTWVNFRLDKLVIESRWDFSSSNVQEIPSLEDLEAPIEEELNNDRLALELEEFIRQDEKNIFKKEHIRDRPDANFRTIALATLQGKTWEELSQELEIKVPTLSSFFRRCCQKFSPHFKAKFGDRR
;
A
#
# COMPACT_ATOMS: atom_id res chain seq x y z
N MET A 1 2.64 -13.51 -25.57
CA MET A 1 1.17 -13.61 -25.50
C MET A 1 0.51 -12.80 -26.60
N ASP A 2 1.03 -11.59 -26.91
CA ASP A 2 0.45 -10.70 -27.94
C ASP A 2 0.32 -11.37 -29.33
N ASN A 3 1.33 -12.12 -29.80
CA ASN A 3 1.24 -12.85 -31.09
C ASN A 3 0.09 -13.88 -31.18
N ARG A 4 -0.29 -14.53 -30.07
CA ARG A 4 -1.38 -15.53 -30.07
C ARG A 4 -2.76 -14.86 -30.11
N LEU A 5 -2.91 -13.75 -29.39
CA LEU A 5 -4.12 -12.94 -29.41
C LEU A 5 -4.32 -12.29 -30.79
N GLU A 6 -3.25 -11.74 -31.39
CA GLU A 6 -3.27 -11.20 -32.75
C GLU A 6 -3.68 -12.24 -33.79
N GLN A 7 -3.09 -13.44 -33.72
CA GLN A 7 -3.45 -14.56 -34.59
C GLN A 7 -4.91 -14.98 -34.42
N SER A 8 -5.40 -15.01 -33.17
CA SER A 8 -6.78 -15.40 -32.86
C SER A 8 -7.80 -14.34 -33.35
N VAL A 9 -7.47 -13.06 -33.23
CA VAL A 9 -8.27 -11.95 -33.77
C VAL A 9 -8.29 -11.99 -35.29
N MET A 10 -7.14 -12.16 -35.94
CA MET A 10 -7.05 -12.29 -37.40
C MET A 10 -7.81 -13.52 -37.93
N ALA A 11 -7.74 -14.66 -37.24
CA ALA A 11 -8.47 -15.87 -37.61
C ALA A 11 -9.99 -15.64 -37.56
N ALA A 12 -10.48 -14.98 -36.51
CA ALA A 12 -11.90 -14.67 -36.39
C ALA A 12 -12.37 -13.59 -37.38
N GLN A 13 -11.53 -12.60 -37.72
CA GLN A 13 -11.83 -11.61 -38.78
C GLN A 13 -11.87 -12.21 -40.19
N ARG A 14 -11.01 -13.20 -40.48
CA ARG A 14 -10.96 -13.86 -41.80
C ARG A 14 -12.08 -14.88 -42.02
N SER A 15 -12.74 -15.31 -40.95
CA SER A 15 -13.85 -16.27 -41.04
C SER A 15 -15.13 -15.63 -41.58
N VAL A 16 -15.81 -16.34 -42.48
CA VAL A 16 -17.04 -15.89 -43.13
C VAL A 16 -18.14 -15.67 -42.07
N PRO A 17 -18.89 -14.55 -42.10
CA PRO A 17 -20.01 -14.31 -41.19
C PRO A 17 -20.99 -15.48 -41.13
N GLN A 18 -21.51 -15.80 -39.93
CA GLN A 18 -22.54 -16.84 -39.69
C GLN A 18 -22.13 -18.28 -40.03
N THR A 19 -20.83 -18.58 -40.09
CA THR A 19 -20.32 -19.97 -40.24
C THR A 19 -19.97 -20.59 -38.89
N ASN A 20 -20.05 -21.93 -38.81
CA ASN A 20 -19.57 -22.69 -37.66
C ASN A 20 -18.08 -22.42 -37.35
N GLU A 21 -17.27 -22.17 -38.37
CA GLU A 21 -15.86 -21.83 -38.22
C GLU A 21 -15.67 -20.50 -37.49
N ARG A 22 -16.50 -19.49 -37.80
CA ARG A 22 -16.51 -18.21 -37.09
C ARG A 22 -16.94 -18.36 -35.64
N GLU A 23 -17.95 -19.17 -35.37
CA GLU A 23 -18.39 -19.43 -34.00
C GLU A 23 -17.31 -20.11 -33.14
N LEU A 24 -16.57 -21.06 -33.74
CA LEU A 24 -15.44 -21.73 -33.10
C LEU A 24 -14.27 -20.77 -32.87
N ALA A 25 -13.93 -19.93 -33.87
CA ALA A 25 -12.87 -18.94 -33.75
C ALA A 25 -13.19 -17.89 -32.66
N LEU A 26 -14.44 -17.41 -32.60
CA LEU A 26 -14.89 -16.49 -31.55
C LEU A 26 -14.89 -17.15 -30.16
N ALA A 27 -15.23 -18.45 -30.07
CA ALA A 27 -15.17 -19.18 -28.81
C ALA A 27 -13.72 -19.34 -28.32
N ALA A 28 -12.80 -19.71 -29.21
CA ALA A 28 -11.38 -19.83 -28.90
C ALA A 28 -10.77 -18.48 -28.47
N LEU A 29 -11.13 -17.39 -29.18
CA LEU A 29 -10.71 -16.05 -28.82
C LEU A 29 -11.26 -15.63 -27.44
N ALA A 30 -12.55 -15.89 -27.17
CA ALA A 30 -13.15 -15.60 -25.87
C ALA A 30 -12.44 -16.37 -24.73
N ASP A 31 -12.10 -17.64 -24.94
CA ASP A 31 -11.36 -18.44 -23.97
C ASP A 31 -9.93 -17.91 -23.74
N GLU A 32 -9.23 -17.47 -24.80
CA GLU A 32 -7.89 -16.88 -24.66
C GLU A 32 -7.93 -15.53 -23.92
N ILE A 33 -8.92 -14.69 -24.20
CA ILE A 33 -9.15 -13.44 -23.47
C ILE A 33 -9.41 -13.72 -21.98
N LEU A 34 -10.28 -14.67 -21.67
CA LEU A 34 -10.59 -15.05 -20.28
C LEU A 34 -9.43 -15.76 -19.59
N ARG A 35 -8.48 -16.35 -20.32
CA ARG A 35 -7.26 -16.98 -19.76
C ARG A 35 -6.34 -15.99 -19.07
N THR A 36 -6.37 -14.72 -19.48
CA THR A 36 -5.57 -13.62 -18.92
C THR A 36 -6.16 -13.04 -17.64
N ARG A 37 -7.30 -13.56 -17.17
CA ARG A 37 -8.11 -12.99 -16.08
C ARG A 37 -7.60 -13.33 -14.68
N HIS A 38 -7.92 -12.46 -13.72
CA HIS A 38 -7.67 -12.65 -12.28
C HIS A 38 -8.77 -13.42 -11.51
N ILE A 39 -10.00 -13.48 -12.06
CA ILE A 39 -11.21 -14.12 -11.48
C ILE A 39 -11.61 -15.35 -12.34
N CYS A 40 -12.07 -16.42 -11.71
CA CYS A 40 -12.53 -17.70 -12.22
C CYS A 40 -11.54 -18.29 -13.23
N ARG A 41 -10.25 -18.20 -12.93
CA ARG A 41 -9.21 -18.79 -13.78
C ARG A 41 -9.16 -20.30 -13.54
N PRO A 42 -9.37 -21.13 -14.59
CA PRO A 42 -9.09 -22.56 -14.49
C PRO A 42 -7.59 -22.74 -14.20
N SER A 43 -7.26 -23.51 -13.17
CA SER A 43 -5.86 -23.86 -12.88
C SER A 43 -5.67 -25.35 -13.07
N ALA A 44 -4.44 -25.79 -13.38
CA ALA A 44 -4.13 -27.20 -13.61
C ALA A 44 -4.55 -28.10 -12.44
N ASN A 45 -4.64 -27.54 -11.22
CA ASN A 45 -4.98 -28.26 -10.00
C ASN A 45 -6.44 -28.02 -9.54
N PHE A 46 -7.20 -27.16 -10.21
CA PHE A 46 -8.56 -26.80 -9.83
C PHE A 46 -9.44 -26.59 -11.07
N SER A 47 -10.38 -27.52 -11.28
CA SER A 47 -11.49 -27.32 -12.20
C SER A 47 -12.49 -26.36 -11.57
N LEU A 48 -12.94 -25.36 -12.34
CA LEU A 48 -14.02 -24.48 -11.92
C LEU A 48 -15.27 -25.33 -11.64
N SER A 49 -15.93 -25.07 -10.52
CA SER A 49 -17.16 -25.76 -10.14
C SER A 49 -18.14 -24.80 -9.46
N GLY A 50 -19.42 -25.17 -9.49
CA GLY A 50 -20.51 -24.36 -8.93
C GLY A 50 -20.56 -22.96 -9.53
N ILE A 51 -20.66 -21.96 -8.68
CA ILE A 51 -20.82 -20.57 -9.08
C ILE A 51 -19.69 -20.03 -9.97
N PHE A 52 -18.44 -20.44 -9.73
CA PHE A 52 -17.32 -19.94 -10.52
C PHE A 52 -17.39 -20.42 -11.97
N LEU A 53 -17.92 -21.62 -12.19
CA LEU A 53 -18.17 -22.14 -13.53
C LEU A 53 -19.31 -21.38 -14.22
N GLU A 54 -20.40 -21.10 -13.49
CA GLU A 54 -21.52 -20.32 -14.03
C GLU A 54 -21.09 -18.90 -14.44
N ILE A 55 -20.33 -18.22 -13.59
CA ILE A 55 -19.79 -16.88 -13.88
C ILE A 55 -18.87 -16.94 -15.09
N TYR A 56 -17.99 -17.95 -15.18
CA TYR A 56 -17.10 -18.12 -16.33
C TYR A 56 -17.89 -18.33 -17.62
N GLN A 57 -18.90 -19.21 -17.61
CA GLN A 57 -19.72 -19.52 -18.78
C GLN A 57 -20.54 -18.31 -19.24
N ALA A 58 -21.16 -17.59 -18.30
CA ALA A 58 -21.91 -16.37 -18.60
C ALA A 58 -21.00 -15.29 -19.21
N ALA A 59 -19.81 -15.07 -18.62
CA ALA A 59 -18.83 -14.13 -19.13
C ALA A 59 -18.36 -14.51 -20.54
N ARG A 60 -18.10 -15.80 -20.78
CA ARG A 60 -17.71 -16.33 -22.09
C ARG A 60 -18.80 -16.09 -23.14
N GLN A 61 -20.06 -16.33 -22.80
CA GLN A 61 -21.19 -16.08 -23.69
C GLN A 61 -21.33 -14.60 -24.04
N HIS A 62 -21.27 -13.72 -23.04
CA HIS A 62 -21.35 -12.27 -23.24
C HIS A 62 -20.20 -11.76 -24.11
N LEU A 63 -18.97 -12.23 -23.84
CA LEU A 63 -17.79 -11.87 -24.60
C LEU A 63 -17.89 -12.34 -26.06
N LYS A 64 -18.37 -13.57 -26.31
CA LYS A 64 -18.63 -14.06 -27.68
C LYS A 64 -19.60 -13.16 -28.43
N GLN A 65 -20.69 -12.72 -27.79
CA GLN A 65 -21.66 -11.81 -28.41
C GLN A 65 -21.06 -10.43 -28.72
N GLN A 66 -20.27 -9.87 -27.80
CA GLN A 66 -19.57 -8.60 -28.03
C GLN A 66 -18.52 -8.70 -29.14
N LEU A 67 -17.74 -9.78 -29.16
CA LEU A 67 -16.77 -10.04 -30.23
C LEU A 67 -17.49 -10.16 -31.58
N ALA A 68 -18.58 -10.93 -31.67
CA ALA A 68 -19.33 -11.07 -32.91
C ALA A 68 -19.80 -9.71 -33.48
N ALA A 69 -20.15 -8.76 -32.61
CA ALA A 69 -20.62 -7.43 -33.01
C ALA A 69 -19.50 -6.43 -33.36
N GLN A 70 -18.30 -6.58 -32.78
CA GLN A 70 -17.26 -5.55 -32.84
C GLN A 70 -15.98 -5.99 -33.56
N ILE A 71 -15.75 -7.29 -33.76
CA ILE A 71 -14.48 -7.81 -34.26
C ILE A 71 -14.12 -7.31 -35.67
N ASP A 72 -15.11 -7.09 -36.53
CA ASP A 72 -14.89 -6.57 -37.88
C ASP A 72 -14.61 -5.05 -37.88
N ARG A 73 -15.02 -4.36 -36.82
CA ARG A 73 -14.79 -2.92 -36.61
C ARG A 73 -13.50 -2.62 -35.84
N ALA A 74 -12.92 -3.64 -35.21
CA ALA A 74 -11.66 -3.56 -34.49
C ALA A 74 -10.50 -3.35 -35.49
N ARG A 75 -10.36 -2.13 -35.99
CA ARG A 75 -9.15 -1.67 -36.67
C ARG A 75 -8.25 -0.98 -35.65
N PRO A 76 -7.03 -1.48 -35.42
CA PRO A 76 -6.08 -0.89 -34.48
C PRO A 76 -5.50 0.39 -35.10
N GLN A 77 -6.18 1.52 -34.92
CA GLN A 77 -5.61 2.83 -35.29
C GLN A 77 -5.53 3.80 -34.11
N SER A 78 -6.23 3.54 -33.00
CA SER A 78 -6.28 4.44 -31.82
C SER A 78 -6.02 3.78 -30.47
N ILE A 79 -6.29 2.47 -30.32
CA ILE A 79 -6.18 1.75 -29.04
C ILE A 79 -5.31 0.52 -29.28
N SER A 80 -4.39 0.23 -28.36
CA SER A 80 -3.56 -0.98 -28.46
C SER A 80 -4.45 -2.23 -28.41
N LEU A 81 -4.06 -3.32 -29.08
CA LEU A 81 -4.86 -4.56 -29.05
C LEU A 81 -5.07 -5.06 -27.61
N ARG A 82 -4.06 -4.90 -26.76
CA ARG A 82 -4.11 -5.26 -25.34
C ARG A 82 -5.20 -4.49 -24.60
N GLU A 83 -5.19 -3.17 -24.71
CA GLU A 83 -6.17 -2.30 -24.05
C GLU A 83 -7.59 -2.57 -24.55
N TRP A 84 -7.76 -2.85 -25.85
CA TRP A 84 -9.05 -3.28 -26.40
C TRP A 84 -9.53 -4.61 -25.79
N VAL A 85 -8.65 -5.61 -25.69
CA VAL A 85 -8.96 -6.91 -25.08
C VAL A 85 -9.29 -6.77 -23.60
N GLU A 86 -8.52 -5.98 -22.86
CA GLU A 86 -8.74 -5.72 -21.42
C GLU A 86 -10.10 -5.05 -21.20
N ASN A 87 -10.43 -4.03 -22.00
CA ASN A 87 -11.72 -3.36 -21.93
C ASN A 87 -12.89 -4.31 -22.23
N LEU A 88 -12.79 -5.13 -23.28
CA LEU A 88 -13.84 -6.12 -23.60
C LEU A 88 -14.02 -7.13 -22.48
N ARG A 89 -12.92 -7.62 -21.92
CA ARG A 89 -12.93 -8.55 -20.80
C ARG A 89 -13.63 -7.92 -19.60
N ASP A 90 -13.23 -6.73 -19.21
CA ASP A 90 -13.74 -6.07 -18.01
C ASP A 90 -15.23 -5.71 -18.16
N LEU A 91 -15.67 -5.29 -19.36
CA LEU A 91 -17.08 -5.07 -19.68
C LEU A 91 -17.91 -6.36 -19.59
N ALA A 92 -17.44 -7.45 -20.17
CA ALA A 92 -18.14 -8.74 -20.13
C ALA A 92 -18.25 -9.30 -18.71
N LEU A 93 -17.30 -8.97 -17.84
CA LEU A 93 -17.32 -9.39 -16.45
C LEU A 93 -18.19 -8.49 -15.57
N LYS A 94 -18.10 -7.18 -15.76
CA LYS A 94 -18.98 -6.21 -15.09
C LYS A 94 -20.46 -6.49 -15.37
N SER A 95 -20.81 -6.94 -16.59
CA SER A 95 -22.18 -7.28 -16.94
C SER A 95 -22.70 -8.55 -16.24
N VAL A 96 -21.80 -9.48 -15.89
CA VAL A 96 -22.15 -10.75 -15.22
C VAL A 96 -22.08 -10.64 -13.69
N LEU A 97 -21.18 -9.82 -13.16
CA LEU A 97 -20.99 -9.63 -11.72
C LEU A 97 -22.07 -8.71 -11.13
N SER A 98 -23.26 -9.26 -10.93
CA SER A 98 -24.35 -8.62 -10.18
C SER A 98 -24.11 -8.67 -8.67
N ASP A 99 -24.90 -7.93 -7.89
CA ASP A 99 -24.81 -7.96 -6.43
C ASP A 99 -25.18 -9.36 -5.89
N ASP A 100 -26.14 -10.02 -6.53
CA ASP A 100 -26.55 -11.38 -6.20
C ASP A 100 -25.39 -12.36 -6.46
N ARG A 101 -24.64 -12.20 -7.56
CA ARG A 101 -23.46 -13.02 -7.83
C ARG A 101 -22.34 -12.78 -6.81
N LEU A 102 -22.11 -11.53 -6.41
CA LEU A 102 -21.15 -11.22 -5.34
C LEU A 102 -21.58 -11.85 -4.00
N GLN A 103 -22.86 -11.79 -3.68
CA GLN A 103 -23.43 -12.43 -2.50
C GLN A 103 -23.25 -13.96 -2.54
N GLU A 104 -23.51 -14.60 -3.67
CA GLU A 104 -23.33 -16.04 -3.80
C GLU A 104 -21.85 -16.45 -3.68
N ILE A 105 -20.90 -15.67 -4.23
CA ILE A 105 -19.45 -15.90 -4.03
C ILE A 105 -19.09 -15.77 -2.54
N ALA A 106 -19.62 -14.73 -1.86
CA ALA A 106 -19.42 -14.52 -0.43
C ALA A 106 -19.93 -15.70 0.41
N LEU A 107 -21.13 -16.20 0.10
CA LEU A 107 -21.70 -17.38 0.77
C LEU A 107 -20.90 -18.65 0.46
N HIS A 108 -20.37 -18.79 -0.75
CA HIS A 108 -19.48 -19.90 -1.09
C HIS A 108 -18.17 -19.83 -0.28
N ALA A 109 -17.59 -18.64 -0.09
CA ALA A 109 -16.41 -18.45 0.76
C ALA A 109 -16.68 -18.78 2.24
N GLN A 110 -17.85 -18.37 2.76
CA GLN A 110 -18.29 -18.67 4.11
C GLN A 110 -18.48 -20.18 4.36
N ARG A 111 -19.06 -20.89 3.39
CA ARG A 111 -19.36 -22.34 3.47
C ARG A 111 -18.17 -23.24 3.06
N ALA A 112 -17.04 -22.66 2.69
CA ALA A 112 -15.90 -23.44 2.22
C ALA A 112 -15.30 -24.28 3.35
N ASN A 113 -15.34 -25.61 3.21
CA ASN A 113 -14.88 -26.55 4.22
C ASN A 113 -13.36 -26.75 4.25
N THR A 114 -12.61 -26.23 3.27
CA THR A 114 -11.14 -26.32 3.24
C THR A 114 -10.49 -24.95 3.10
N PRO A 115 -9.29 -24.75 3.68
CA PRO A 115 -8.57 -23.49 3.60
C PRO A 115 -8.28 -23.04 2.15
N GLU A 116 -7.96 -23.98 1.26
CA GLU A 116 -7.61 -23.69 -0.13
C GLU A 116 -8.83 -23.19 -0.91
N ARG A 117 -9.98 -23.86 -0.74
CA ARG A 117 -11.24 -23.43 -1.38
C ARG A 117 -11.70 -22.09 -0.84
N ARG A 118 -11.52 -21.87 0.46
CA ARG A 118 -11.83 -20.59 1.10
C ARG A 118 -10.93 -19.47 0.58
N GLN A 119 -9.62 -19.69 0.53
CA GLN A 119 -8.66 -18.71 0.03
C GLN A 119 -8.91 -18.38 -1.45
N TYR A 120 -9.24 -19.40 -2.26
CA TYR A 120 -9.65 -19.20 -3.65
C TYR A 120 -10.90 -18.32 -3.72
N ALA A 121 -11.98 -18.71 -3.04
CA ALA A 121 -13.24 -17.96 -3.06
C ALA A 121 -13.10 -16.51 -2.54
N LEU A 122 -12.28 -16.28 -1.52
CA LEU A 122 -11.99 -14.94 -1.00
C LEU A 122 -11.18 -14.09 -1.98
N ARG A 123 -10.18 -14.67 -2.66
CA ARG A 123 -9.43 -13.97 -3.71
C ARG A 123 -10.36 -13.56 -4.84
N GLU A 124 -11.18 -14.49 -5.29
CA GLU A 124 -12.19 -14.29 -6.34
C GLU A 124 -13.19 -13.19 -5.95
N LEU A 125 -13.63 -13.16 -4.69
CA LEU A 125 -14.51 -12.14 -4.15
C LEU A 125 -13.86 -10.75 -4.17
N VAL A 126 -12.61 -10.63 -3.70
CA VAL A 126 -11.88 -9.35 -3.67
C VAL A 126 -11.72 -8.77 -5.06
N GLU A 127 -11.28 -9.60 -6.00
CA GLU A 127 -11.13 -9.20 -7.40
C GLU A 127 -12.48 -8.81 -8.02
N ALA A 128 -13.56 -9.54 -7.70
CA ALA A 128 -14.91 -9.22 -8.18
C ALA A 128 -15.44 -7.89 -7.60
N ILE A 129 -15.16 -7.58 -6.33
CA ILE A 129 -15.50 -6.30 -5.70
C ILE A 129 -14.76 -5.14 -6.39
N ARG A 130 -13.45 -5.30 -6.67
CA ARG A 130 -12.67 -4.26 -7.38
C ARG A 130 -13.19 -4.06 -8.80
N LEU A 131 -13.51 -5.14 -9.50
CA LEU A 131 -13.93 -5.08 -10.89
C LEU A 131 -15.32 -4.48 -11.07
N CYS A 132 -16.26 -4.68 -10.14
CA CYS A 132 -17.63 -4.21 -10.32
C CYS A 132 -17.78 -2.69 -10.21
N ASP A 133 -16.76 -1.97 -9.71
CA ASP A 133 -16.73 -0.50 -9.55
C ASP A 133 -17.96 0.05 -8.78
N ARG A 134 -18.44 -0.73 -7.80
CA ARG A 134 -19.59 -0.39 -6.94
C ARG A 134 -19.20 0.12 -5.55
N LEU A 135 -17.91 0.32 -5.32
CA LEU A 135 -17.43 0.89 -4.07
C LEU A 135 -17.85 2.35 -3.98
N CYS A 136 -18.50 2.71 -2.87
CA CYS A 136 -18.90 4.09 -2.66
C CYS A 136 -17.66 4.97 -2.45
N ARG A 137 -17.75 6.26 -2.82
CA ARG A 137 -16.72 7.28 -2.54
C ARG A 137 -17.24 8.29 -1.51
N PRO A 138 -17.34 7.92 -0.22
CA PRO A 138 -17.95 8.74 0.81
C PRO A 138 -17.05 9.93 1.16
N HIS A 139 -17.64 11.02 1.65
CA HIS A 139 -16.92 12.16 2.22
C HIS A 139 -15.93 12.89 1.30
N ARG A 140 -15.97 12.69 -0.01
CA ARG A 140 -15.07 13.34 -0.98
C ARG A 140 -14.94 14.85 -0.82
N SER A 141 -16.02 15.55 -0.46
CA SER A 141 -16.03 17.01 -0.27
C SER A 141 -15.40 17.48 1.04
N LYS A 142 -15.09 16.58 1.98
CA LYS A 142 -14.53 16.92 3.30
C LYS A 142 -13.00 16.95 3.30
N PHE A 143 -12.37 16.56 2.21
CA PHE A 143 -10.93 16.37 2.11
C PHE A 143 -10.38 17.05 0.85
N ASN A 144 -9.10 17.39 0.86
CA ASN A 144 -8.39 17.77 -0.35
C ASN A 144 -8.43 16.59 -1.35
N PRO A 145 -8.65 16.82 -2.66
CA PRO A 145 -8.75 15.75 -3.66
C PRO A 145 -7.56 14.78 -3.70
N GLN A 146 -6.33 15.27 -3.64
CA GLN A 146 -5.13 14.43 -3.71
C GLN A 146 -5.00 13.54 -2.46
N PHE A 147 -5.24 14.15 -1.30
CA PHE A 147 -5.22 13.44 -0.02
C PHE A 147 -6.38 12.44 0.11
N TYR A 148 -7.54 12.80 -0.42
CA TYR A 148 -8.71 11.91 -0.46
C TYR A 148 -8.41 10.63 -1.22
N GLU A 149 -7.74 10.69 -2.38
CA GLU A 149 -7.44 9.47 -3.14
C GLU A 149 -6.51 8.52 -2.37
N LEU A 150 -5.49 9.04 -1.67
CA LEU A 150 -4.63 8.19 -0.81
C LEU A 150 -5.41 7.54 0.33
N LEU A 151 -6.21 8.35 1.04
CA LEU A 151 -7.02 7.87 2.14
C LEU A 151 -8.10 6.87 1.67
N TYR A 152 -8.67 7.11 0.50
CA TYR A 152 -9.65 6.24 -0.12
C TYR A 152 -9.05 4.89 -0.50
N GLU A 153 -7.91 4.87 -1.17
CA GLU A 153 -7.23 3.61 -1.53
C GLU A 153 -6.83 2.80 -0.30
N GLU A 154 -6.36 3.45 0.76
CA GLU A 154 -6.07 2.77 2.04
C GLU A 154 -7.34 2.21 2.67
N ALA A 155 -8.41 3.00 2.75
CA ALA A 155 -9.69 2.55 3.28
C ALA A 155 -10.29 1.39 2.47
N VAL A 156 -10.13 1.38 1.13
CA VAL A 156 -10.51 0.26 0.25
C VAL A 156 -9.70 -0.99 0.60
N ASN A 157 -8.38 -0.89 0.75
CA ASN A 157 -7.53 -2.02 1.13
C ASN A 157 -7.93 -2.61 2.48
N GLN A 158 -8.11 -1.75 3.49
CA GLN A 158 -8.56 -2.15 4.82
C GLN A 158 -9.96 -2.78 4.79
N THR A 159 -10.85 -2.28 3.93
CA THR A 159 -12.19 -2.84 3.73
C THR A 159 -12.12 -4.25 3.17
N LEU A 160 -11.28 -4.50 2.17
CA LEU A 160 -11.11 -5.82 1.57
C LEU A 160 -10.49 -6.82 2.56
N VAL A 161 -9.52 -6.38 3.36
CA VAL A 161 -8.98 -7.19 4.46
C VAL A 161 -10.07 -7.53 5.48
N TYR A 162 -10.88 -6.55 5.87
CA TYR A 162 -12.01 -6.76 6.77
C TYR A 162 -13.00 -7.78 6.22
N VAL A 163 -13.38 -7.67 4.93
CA VAL A 163 -14.27 -8.61 4.25
C VAL A 163 -13.72 -10.02 4.33
N CYS A 164 -12.43 -10.23 4.02
CA CYS A 164 -11.79 -11.55 4.10
C CYS A 164 -11.80 -12.13 5.52
N GLN A 165 -11.54 -11.30 6.53
CA GLN A 165 -11.46 -11.72 7.93
C GLN A 165 -12.84 -11.93 8.59
N ASN A 166 -13.87 -11.22 8.10
CA ASN A 166 -15.19 -11.16 8.73
C ASN A 166 -16.30 -11.71 7.83
N ILE A 167 -15.97 -12.44 6.76
CA ILE A 167 -16.95 -13.02 5.85
C ILE A 167 -17.95 -13.92 6.59
N ASP A 168 -17.53 -14.56 7.69
CA ASP A 168 -18.41 -15.42 8.48
C ASP A 168 -19.49 -14.65 9.25
N LYS A 169 -19.30 -13.34 9.45
CA LYS A 169 -20.27 -12.44 10.10
C LYS A 169 -21.26 -11.84 9.10
N TYR A 170 -21.04 -12.03 7.79
CA TYR A 170 -21.98 -11.56 6.79
C TYR A 170 -23.29 -12.35 6.89
N ASP A 171 -24.40 -11.63 6.99
CA ASP A 171 -25.75 -12.18 7.08
C ASP A 171 -26.64 -11.54 6.00
N PRO A 172 -27.01 -12.31 4.95
CA PRO A 172 -27.91 -11.83 3.89
C PRO A 172 -29.29 -11.39 4.38
N ALA A 173 -29.75 -11.87 5.54
CA ALA A 173 -31.03 -11.47 6.10
C ALA A 173 -30.99 -10.04 6.68
N ARG A 174 -29.82 -9.60 7.16
CA ARG A 174 -29.60 -8.25 7.72
C ARG A 174 -29.26 -7.22 6.66
N SER A 175 -28.46 -7.61 5.65
CA SER A 175 -28.12 -6.76 4.51
C SER A 175 -28.56 -7.45 3.22
N ARG A 176 -29.68 -6.98 2.64
CA ARG A 176 -30.27 -7.57 1.43
C ARG A 176 -29.32 -7.58 0.21
N LYS A 177 -28.30 -6.72 0.22
CA LYS A 177 -27.26 -6.61 -0.82
C LYS A 177 -25.89 -6.72 -0.18
N PHE A 178 -25.01 -7.50 -0.79
CA PHE A 178 -23.65 -7.71 -0.31
C PHE A 178 -22.84 -6.40 -0.36
N MET A 179 -22.94 -5.64 -1.45
CA MET A 179 -22.19 -4.38 -1.58
C MET A 179 -22.62 -3.31 -0.57
N THR A 180 -23.85 -3.37 -0.05
CA THR A 180 -24.29 -2.47 1.03
C THR A 180 -23.48 -2.72 2.31
N TRP A 181 -23.21 -3.97 2.64
CA TRP A 181 -22.39 -4.33 3.80
C TRP A 181 -20.94 -3.90 3.63
N VAL A 182 -20.37 -4.13 2.43
CA VAL A 182 -19.01 -3.68 2.07
C VAL A 182 -18.89 -2.16 2.15
N ASN A 183 -19.82 -1.44 1.51
CA ASN A 183 -19.82 0.02 1.47
C ASN A 183 -20.08 0.66 2.84
N PHE A 184 -20.87 0.02 3.70
CA PHE A 184 -21.04 0.45 5.09
C PHE A 184 -19.71 0.41 5.85
N ARG A 185 -18.90 -0.64 5.66
CA ARG A 185 -17.59 -0.70 6.29
C ARG A 185 -16.63 0.32 5.69
N LEU A 186 -16.64 0.49 4.36
CA LEU A 186 -15.80 1.48 3.67
C LEU A 186 -16.08 2.91 4.15
N ASP A 187 -17.36 3.29 4.32
CA ASP A 187 -17.76 4.58 4.88
C ASP A 187 -17.13 4.84 6.26
N LYS A 188 -17.15 3.84 7.14
CA LYS A 188 -16.51 3.94 8.45
C LYS A 188 -15.00 4.03 8.35
N LEU A 189 -14.39 3.21 7.50
CA LEU A 189 -12.93 3.16 7.34
C LEU A 189 -12.37 4.47 6.78
N VAL A 190 -13.04 5.13 5.84
CA VAL A 190 -12.63 6.47 5.35
C VAL A 190 -12.54 7.48 6.50
N ILE A 191 -13.45 7.42 7.48
CA ILE A 191 -13.38 8.28 8.67
C ILE A 191 -12.30 7.80 9.64
N GLU A 192 -12.18 6.48 9.86
CA GLU A 192 -11.20 5.86 10.76
C GLU A 192 -9.76 6.15 10.30
N SER A 193 -9.45 5.96 9.01
CA SER A 193 -8.12 6.17 8.43
C SER A 193 -7.64 7.62 8.59
N ARG A 194 -8.56 8.60 8.67
CA ARG A 194 -8.18 9.99 9.00
C ARG A 194 -7.39 10.06 10.30
N TRP A 195 -7.76 9.29 11.31
CA TRP A 195 -7.11 9.35 12.62
C TRP A 195 -5.66 8.88 12.52
N ASP A 196 -5.40 7.81 11.76
CA ASP A 196 -4.06 7.28 11.51
C ASP A 196 -3.17 8.31 10.79
N PHE A 197 -3.74 9.03 9.81
CA PHE A 197 -3.06 10.12 9.13
C PHE A 197 -2.93 11.39 9.98
N SER A 198 -3.79 11.60 10.98
CA SER A 198 -3.73 12.75 11.89
C SER A 198 -2.78 12.57 13.08
N SER A 199 -2.49 11.32 13.46
CA SER A 199 -1.47 11.01 14.47
C SER A 199 -0.05 11.18 13.94
N SER A 200 0.11 11.17 12.61
CA SER A 200 1.31 11.60 11.91
C SER A 200 1.10 13.08 11.54
N ASN A 201 2.10 13.95 11.59
CA ASN A 201 1.98 15.37 11.21
C ASN A 201 1.69 15.61 9.70
N VAL A 202 1.08 14.64 9.01
CA VAL A 202 0.85 14.63 7.56
C VAL A 202 -0.57 15.13 7.30
N GLN A 203 -0.79 16.42 7.52
CA GLN A 203 -2.03 17.08 7.09
C GLN A 203 -1.99 17.43 5.59
N GLU A 204 -0.79 17.46 4.99
CA GLU A 204 -0.58 17.75 3.59
C GLU A 204 0.45 16.77 3.01
N ILE A 205 0.19 16.29 1.78
CA ILE A 205 1.16 15.51 1.02
C ILE A 205 2.20 16.53 0.52
N PRO A 206 3.49 16.41 0.88
CA PRO A 206 4.52 17.31 0.38
C PRO A 206 4.52 17.29 -1.15
N SER A 207 4.57 18.47 -1.76
CA SER A 207 4.81 18.58 -3.19
C SER A 207 6.24 18.10 -3.53
N LEU A 208 6.50 17.85 -4.81
CA LEU A 208 7.86 17.48 -5.25
C LEU A 208 8.87 18.60 -4.91
N GLU A 209 8.43 19.86 -4.96
CA GLU A 209 9.22 21.04 -4.61
C GLU A 209 9.53 21.10 -3.11
N ASP A 210 8.61 20.66 -2.24
CA ASP A 210 8.84 20.56 -0.80
C ASP A 210 9.87 19.47 -0.43
N LEU A 211 10.00 18.43 -1.26
CA LEU A 211 10.98 17.35 -1.09
C LEU A 211 12.37 17.73 -1.64
N GLU A 212 12.42 18.68 -2.57
CA GLU A 212 13.67 19.22 -3.15
C GLU A 212 14.22 20.43 -2.37
N ALA A 213 13.41 21.02 -1.48
CA ALA A 213 13.85 22.08 -0.59
C ALA A 213 14.84 21.53 0.46
N PRO A 214 15.99 22.20 0.69
CA PRO A 214 16.87 21.84 1.80
C PRO A 214 16.10 21.94 3.12
N ILE A 215 16.13 20.87 3.91
CA ILE A 215 15.43 20.82 5.19
C ILE A 215 16.07 21.87 6.12
N GLU A 216 15.34 22.95 6.44
CA GLU A 216 15.82 23.98 7.37
C GLU A 216 16.22 23.40 8.74
N GLU A 217 15.64 22.27 9.14
CA GLU A 217 16.01 21.53 10.35
C GLU A 217 17.41 20.91 10.27
N GLU A 218 17.87 20.43 9.11
CA GLU A 218 19.24 19.91 8.96
C GLU A 218 20.27 21.04 9.08
N LEU A 219 20.03 22.18 8.44
CA LEU A 219 20.88 23.38 8.55
C LEU A 219 20.89 23.97 9.97
N ASN A 220 19.76 23.93 10.68
CA ASN A 220 19.68 24.38 12.07
C ASN A 220 20.35 23.41 13.05
N ASN A 221 20.23 22.10 12.84
CA ASN A 221 20.90 21.10 13.67
C ASN A 221 22.43 21.19 13.53
N ASP A 222 22.94 21.40 12.32
CA ASP A 222 24.37 21.58 12.08
C ASP A 222 24.91 22.86 12.78
N ARG A 223 24.16 23.97 12.73
CA ARG A 223 24.53 25.20 13.43
C ARG A 223 24.53 25.03 14.96
N LEU A 224 23.53 24.36 15.51
CA LEU A 224 23.46 24.09 16.95
C LEU A 224 24.58 23.15 17.42
N ALA A 225 24.93 22.14 16.62
CA ALA A 225 26.04 21.24 16.90
C ALA A 225 27.38 21.99 16.97
N LEU A 226 27.62 22.91 16.01
CA LEU A 226 28.82 23.75 15.99
C LEU A 226 28.89 24.70 17.20
N GLU A 227 27.78 25.34 17.56
CA GLU A 227 27.73 26.22 18.74
C GLU A 227 27.92 25.45 20.05
N LEU A 228 27.38 24.23 20.15
CA LEU A 228 27.56 23.36 21.30
C LEU A 228 29.00 22.89 21.44
N GLU A 229 29.64 22.50 20.32
CA GLU A 229 31.04 22.10 20.30
C GLU A 229 31.93 23.25 20.78
N GLU A 230 31.70 24.46 20.27
CA GLU A 230 32.47 25.64 20.66
C GLU A 230 32.27 26.01 22.13
N PHE A 231 31.03 25.91 22.64
CA PHE A 231 30.74 26.16 24.05
C PHE A 231 31.47 25.18 24.98
N ILE A 232 31.52 23.90 24.63
CA ILE A 232 32.24 22.88 25.41
C ILE A 232 33.76 23.07 25.26
N ARG A 233 34.24 23.52 24.10
CA ARG A 233 35.66 23.77 23.83
C ARG A 233 36.20 24.99 24.58
N GLN A 234 35.43 26.09 24.65
CA GLN A 234 35.85 27.29 25.35
C GLN A 234 35.98 27.05 26.85
N ASP A 235 35.04 26.29 27.44
CA ASP A 235 35.04 25.91 28.86
C ASP A 235 35.51 27.05 29.79
N GLU A 236 34.92 28.24 29.63
CA GLU A 236 35.42 29.50 30.21
C GLU A 236 35.61 29.44 31.74
N LYS A 237 34.85 28.56 32.41
CA LYS A 237 34.88 28.36 33.87
C LYS A 237 35.59 27.06 34.30
N ASN A 238 36.23 26.35 33.38
CA ASN A 238 36.82 25.02 33.55
C ASN A 238 35.86 24.01 34.22
N ILE A 239 34.55 24.17 34.02
CA ILE A 239 33.53 23.35 34.66
C ILE A 239 33.44 21.97 34.01
N PHE A 240 33.71 21.87 32.70
CA PHE A 240 33.64 20.63 31.95
C PHE A 240 34.93 19.82 32.07
N LYS A 241 36.08 20.49 32.10
CA LYS A 241 37.38 19.83 32.33
C LYS A 241 37.58 19.36 33.76
N LYS A 242 37.00 20.06 34.75
CA LYS A 242 37.14 19.71 36.18
C LYS A 242 36.41 18.43 36.57
N GLU A 243 35.31 18.10 35.89
CA GLU A 243 34.60 16.85 36.14
C GLU A 243 35.25 15.72 35.34
N HIS A 244 35.83 14.75 36.04
CA HIS A 244 36.53 13.64 35.43
C HIS A 244 36.26 12.32 36.15
N ILE A 245 36.52 11.21 35.47
CA ILE A 245 36.44 9.88 36.08
C ILE A 245 37.53 9.77 37.17
N ARG A 246 37.22 9.10 38.29
CA ARG A 246 38.11 8.99 39.45
C ARG A 246 39.53 8.58 39.01
N ASP A 247 40.51 9.33 39.48
CA ASP A 247 41.95 9.16 39.19
C ASP A 247 42.35 9.26 37.70
N ARG A 248 41.46 9.81 36.85
CA ARG A 248 41.64 9.93 35.40
C ARG A 248 41.30 11.34 34.89
N PRO A 249 42.17 12.35 35.07
CA PRO A 249 41.93 13.72 34.63
C PRO A 249 41.92 13.88 33.08
N ASP A 250 42.51 12.92 32.38
CA ASP A 250 42.46 12.75 30.93
C ASP A 250 41.05 12.40 30.42
N ALA A 251 40.30 11.62 31.19
CA ALA A 251 38.91 11.22 30.91
C ALA A 251 37.89 12.17 31.58
N ASN A 252 37.96 13.46 31.21
CA ASN A 252 37.04 14.50 31.66
C ASN A 252 35.84 14.69 30.71
N PHE A 253 34.79 15.37 31.18
CA PHE A 253 33.56 15.55 30.40
C PHE A 253 33.81 16.29 29.07
N ARG A 254 34.68 17.31 29.06
CA ARG A 254 35.02 18.04 27.83
C ARG A 254 35.64 17.11 26.78
N THR A 255 36.64 16.29 27.15
CA THR A 255 37.30 15.37 26.21
C THR A 255 36.29 14.37 25.61
N ILE A 256 35.45 13.76 26.46
CA ILE A 256 34.49 12.75 26.05
C ILE A 256 33.36 13.37 25.20
N ALA A 257 32.87 14.55 25.56
CA ALA A 257 31.81 15.24 24.84
C ALA A 257 32.24 15.72 23.44
N LEU A 258 33.45 16.28 23.31
CA LEU A 258 33.96 16.70 22.00
C LEU A 258 34.17 15.51 21.07
N ALA A 259 34.73 14.41 21.59
CA ALA A 259 34.92 13.19 20.82
C ALA A 259 33.59 12.58 20.33
N THR A 260 32.55 12.60 21.16
CA THR A 260 31.21 12.12 20.77
C THR A 260 30.54 13.04 19.75
N LEU A 261 30.71 14.37 19.86
CA LEU A 261 30.22 15.33 18.87
C LEU A 261 30.94 15.20 17.50
N GLN A 262 32.19 14.73 17.51
CA GLN A 262 32.98 14.43 16.32
C GLN A 262 32.72 13.03 15.75
N GLY A 263 31.75 12.30 16.29
CA GLY A 263 31.32 11.00 15.78
C GLY A 263 32.11 9.79 16.26
N LYS A 264 32.98 9.92 17.27
CA LYS A 264 33.64 8.74 17.88
C LYS A 264 32.64 7.88 18.62
N THR A 265 32.77 6.57 18.43
CA THR A 265 31.96 5.55 19.12
C THR A 265 32.43 5.34 20.57
N TRP A 266 31.57 4.74 21.39
CA TRP A 266 31.92 4.42 22.78
C TRP A 266 33.03 3.38 22.88
N GLU A 267 33.09 2.46 21.91
CA GLU A 267 34.10 1.42 21.79
C GLU A 267 35.48 2.02 21.50
N GLU A 268 35.57 2.98 20.56
CA GLU A 268 36.82 3.71 20.26
C GLU A 268 37.30 4.51 21.47
N LEU A 269 36.40 5.23 22.14
CA LEU A 269 36.71 5.97 23.36
C LEU A 269 37.14 5.04 24.51
N SER A 270 36.56 3.85 24.58
CA SER A 270 36.93 2.84 25.58
C SER A 270 38.34 2.31 25.36
N GLN A 271 38.76 2.15 24.11
CA GLN A 271 40.11 1.75 23.74
C GLN A 271 41.12 2.88 23.96
N GLU A 272 40.82 4.09 23.51
CA GLU A 272 41.72 5.26 23.61
C GLU A 272 41.98 5.67 25.06
N LEU A 273 40.94 5.65 25.90
CA LEU A 273 41.05 6.01 27.30
C LEU A 273 41.32 4.80 28.21
N GLU A 274 41.35 3.58 27.70
CA GLU A 274 41.47 2.35 28.51
C GLU A 274 40.44 2.28 29.65
N ILE A 275 39.22 2.76 29.41
CA ILE A 275 38.10 2.75 30.37
C ILE A 275 36.96 1.95 29.78
N LYS A 276 36.38 1.02 30.55
CA LYS A 276 35.26 0.19 30.07
C LYS A 276 34.06 1.06 29.67
N VAL A 277 33.44 0.74 28.54
CA VAL A 277 32.21 1.40 28.00
C VAL A 277 31.14 1.68 29.06
N PRO A 278 30.77 0.75 29.98
CA PRO A 278 29.75 1.02 31.00
C PRO A 278 30.13 2.16 31.96
N THR A 279 31.43 2.33 32.23
CA THR A 279 31.95 3.40 33.08
C THR A 279 31.92 4.74 32.35
N LEU A 280 32.32 4.78 31.07
CA LEU A 280 32.28 5.97 30.22
C LEU A 280 30.85 6.47 30.03
N SER A 281 29.93 5.60 29.63
CA SER A 281 28.53 5.97 29.37
C SER A 281 27.81 6.43 30.64
N SER A 282 28.05 5.76 31.78
CA SER A 282 27.48 6.14 33.07
C SER A 282 28.05 7.46 33.59
N PHE A 283 29.34 7.73 33.36
CA PHE A 283 29.94 9.02 33.69
C PHE A 283 29.36 10.14 32.81
N PHE A 284 29.31 9.93 31.50
CA PHE A 284 28.81 10.91 30.54
C PHE A 284 27.36 11.29 30.83
N ARG A 285 26.48 10.30 31.02
CA ARG A 285 25.06 10.52 31.36
C ARG A 285 24.88 11.35 32.63
N ARG A 286 25.67 11.07 33.68
CA ARG A 286 25.63 11.84 34.94
C ARG A 286 26.10 13.28 34.72
N CYS A 287 27.12 13.49 33.91
CA CYS A 287 27.61 14.82 33.58
C CYS A 287 26.59 15.62 32.75
N CYS A 288 25.91 15.00 31.78
CA CYS A 288 24.84 15.66 31.02
C CYS A 288 23.71 16.16 31.93
N GLN A 289 23.33 15.37 32.95
CA GLN A 289 22.35 15.80 33.95
C GLN A 289 22.89 16.94 34.82
N LYS A 290 24.14 16.82 35.30
CA LYS A 290 24.81 17.84 36.12
C LYS A 290 24.93 19.19 35.41
N PHE A 291 25.28 19.17 34.12
CA PHE A 291 25.51 20.36 33.32
C PHE A 291 24.29 20.86 32.57
N SER A 292 23.15 20.17 32.67
CA SER A 292 21.87 20.59 32.06
C SER A 292 21.52 22.07 32.34
N PRO A 293 21.70 22.63 33.56
CA PRO A 293 21.44 24.05 33.81
C PRO A 293 22.32 25.01 32.98
N HIS A 294 23.58 24.65 32.72
CA HIS A 294 24.50 25.46 31.92
C HIS A 294 24.11 25.46 30.44
N PHE A 295 23.70 24.30 29.92
CA PHE A 295 23.19 24.20 28.56
C PHE A 295 21.86 24.96 28.40
N LYS A 296 20.95 24.84 29.37
CA LYS A 296 19.69 25.61 29.37
C LYS A 296 19.91 27.12 29.45
N ALA A 297 20.87 27.59 30.23
CA ALA A 297 21.20 29.02 30.30
C ALA A 297 21.78 29.58 28.99
N LYS A 298 22.49 28.74 28.21
CA LYS A 298 23.11 29.15 26.93
C LYS A 298 22.19 28.99 25.72
N PHE A 299 21.34 27.96 25.72
CA PHE A 299 20.55 27.52 24.56
C PHE A 299 19.03 27.49 24.80
N GLY A 300 18.55 27.72 26.02
CA GLY A 300 17.16 27.49 26.42
C GLY A 300 16.14 28.54 25.98
N ASP A 301 16.56 29.76 25.64
CA ASP A 301 15.68 30.87 25.23
C ASP A 301 15.40 30.91 23.71
N ARG A 302 15.89 29.95 22.93
CA ARG A 302 15.73 29.91 21.46
C ARG A 302 14.57 29.00 21.02
N ARG A 303 13.38 29.15 21.61
CA ARG A 303 12.13 28.53 21.14
C ARG A 303 11.26 29.52 20.41
#